data_AF-A0A7K4F4M7-F1
#
_entry.id   AF-A0A7K4F4M7-F1
#
_cell.length_a   1.000
_cell.length_b   1.000
_cell.length_c   1.000
_cell.angle_alpha   90.00
_cell.angle_beta   90.00
_cell.angle_gamma   90.00
#
_symmetry.space_group_name_H-M   'P 1'
#
loop_
_entity.id
_entity.type
_entity.pdbx_description
1 polymer ?
#
loop_
_entity_poly.entity_id
_entity_poly.type
_entity_poly.pdbx_seq_one_letter_code
_entity_poly.pdbx_strand_id
1 'polypeptide(L)' 'MEQSELMVRRIKEGTVIDHIDGGKGLQVLSALRIDGGDGELITIALNVPSGKFKKKDI' A
#
# COMPACT_ATOMS: atom_id res chain seq x y z
N MET A 1 4.41 26.11 1.60
CA MET A 1 3.87 24.98 0.81
C MET A 1 4.23 23.75 1.60
N GLU A 2 3.27 23.09 2.23
CA GLU A 2 3.56 21.81 2.90
C GLU A 2 3.96 20.81 1.82
N GLN A 3 5.22 20.43 1.84
CA GLN A 3 5.73 19.36 1.03
C GLN A 3 5.06 18.11 1.58
N SER A 4 4.06 17.59 0.87
CA SER A 4 3.36 16.36 1.24
C SER A 4 4.41 15.26 1.34
N GLU A 5 4.83 14.96 2.57
CA GLU A 5 5.82 13.92 2.83
C GLU A 5 5.28 12.62 2.26
N LEU A 6 6.10 11.96 1.47
CA LEU A 6 5.80 10.62 1.00
C LEU A 6 5.77 9.72 2.24
N MET A 7 4.56 9.32 2.64
CA MET A 7 4.33 8.38 3.77
C MET A 7 5.06 7.05 3.57
N VAL A 8 5.38 6.71 2.31
CA VAL A 8 6.08 5.49 1.92
C VAL A 8 7.25 5.83 1.01
N ARG A 9 8.41 5.21 1.26
CA ARG A 9 9.59 5.35 0.41
C ARG A 9 9.30 4.80 -0.99
N ARG A 10 9.74 5.50 -2.03
CA ARG A 10 9.71 4.98 -3.40
C ARG A 10 10.48 3.67 -3.50
N ILE A 11 9.89 2.67 -4.16
CA ILE A 11 10.58 1.42 -4.51
C ILE A 11 11.37 1.62 -5.80
N LYS A 12 12.54 0.97 -5.90
CA LYS A 12 13.39 1.02 -7.10
C LYS A 12 12.90 0.04 -8.17
N GLU A 13 12.56 -1.18 -7.75
CA GLU A 13 12.04 -2.26 -8.58
C GLU A 13 11.00 -3.04 -7.75
N GLY A 14 9.91 -3.48 -8.38
CA GLY A 14 8.83 -4.20 -7.72
C GLY A 14 7.45 -3.83 -8.26
N THR A 15 6.41 -4.17 -7.49
CA THR A 15 5.01 -3.91 -7.83
C THR A 15 4.36 -3.00 -6.81
N VAL A 16 3.53 -2.06 -7.27
CA VAL A 16 2.69 -1.20 -6.40
C VAL A 16 1.23 -1.50 -6.71
N ILE A 17 0.48 -1.92 -5.70
CA ILE A 17 -0.97 -2.17 -5.81
C ILE A 17 -1.71 -1.00 -5.15
N ASP A 18 -1.90 0.08 -5.89
CA ASP A 18 -2.58 1.27 -5.39
C ASP A 18 -4.10 1.22 -5.66
N HIS A 19 -4.85 2.04 -4.92
CA HIS A 19 -6.30 2.20 -5.02
C HIS A 19 -7.08 0.95 -4.59
N ILE A 20 -6.56 0.24 -3.60
CA ILE A 20 -7.33 -0.80 -2.90
C ILE A 20 -8.39 -0.09 -2.04
N ASP A 21 -9.61 -0.63 -2.00
CA ASP A 21 -10.65 -0.14 -1.09
C ASP A 21 -10.16 -0.15 0.36
N GLY A 22 -10.47 0.91 1.13
CA GLY A 22 -9.98 1.04 2.50
C GLY A 22 -10.31 -0.16 3.39
N GLY A 23 -9.30 -0.70 4.06
CA GLY A 23 -9.40 -1.89 4.92
C GLY A 23 -9.36 -3.23 4.19
N LYS A 24 -9.04 -3.26 2.89
CA LYS A 24 -8.97 -4.47 2.06
C LYS A 24 -7.54 -4.91 1.74
N GLY A 25 -6.51 -4.13 2.07
CA GLY A 25 -5.11 -4.43 1.74
C GLY A 25 -4.63 -5.80 2.25
N LEU A 26 -4.98 -6.17 3.48
CA LEU A 26 -4.62 -7.50 4.03
C LEU A 26 -5.33 -8.66 3.30
N GLN A 27 -6.55 -8.42 2.80
CA GLN A 27 -7.27 -9.43 2.00
C GLN A 27 -6.59 -9.66 0.65
N VAL A 28 -6.05 -8.59 0.04
CA VAL A 28 -5.27 -8.67 -1.21
C VAL A 28 -4.00 -9.50 -0.99
N LEU A 29 -3.24 -9.26 0.08
CA LEU A 29 -2.05 -10.05 0.39
C LEU A 29 -2.38 -11.54 0.57
N SER A 30 -3.45 -11.84 1.32
CA SER A 30 -3.92 -13.21 1.49
C SER A 30 -4.31 -13.87 0.16
N ALA A 31 -5.02 -13.16 -0.72
CA ALA A 31 -5.41 -13.66 -2.03
C ALA A 31 -4.21 -13.93 -2.94
N LEU A 32 -3.17 -13.09 -2.87
CA LEU A 32 -1.92 -13.25 -3.62
C LEU A 32 -0.92 -14.20 -2.95
N ARG A 33 -1.23 -14.69 -1.75
CA ARG A 33 -0.35 -15.55 -0.94
C ARG A 33 0.99 -14.89 -0.64
N ILE A 34 0.97 -13.58 -0.37
CA ILE A 34 2.13 -12.80 0.03
C ILE A 34 2.08 -12.64 1.55
N ASP A 35 3.02 -13.25 2.25
CA ASP A 35 3.09 -13.25 3.73
C ASP A 35 4.42 -12.71 4.29
N GLY A 36 5.37 -12.37 3.42
CA GLY A 36 6.70 -11.89 3.79
C GLY A 36 7.70 -12.99 4.17
N GLY A 37 7.34 -14.27 4.03
CA GLY A 37 8.25 -15.39 4.28
C GLY A 37 9.43 -15.46 3.33
N ASP A 38 9.30 -14.89 2.13
CA ASP A 38 10.32 -14.90 1.08
C ASP A 38 11.48 -13.90 1.32
N GLY A 39 11.42 -13.10 2.38
CA GLY A 39 12.47 -12.15 2.76
C GLY A 39 12.46 -10.81 2.01
N GLU A 40 11.52 -10.63 1.07
CA GLU A 40 11.31 -9.37 0.35
C GLU A 40 10.67 -8.29 1.25
N LEU A 41 11.08 -7.02 1.05
CA LEU A 41 10.52 -5.89 1.79
C LEU A 41 9.12 -5.57 1.27
N ILE A 42 8.11 -5.77 2.12
CA ILE A 42 6.72 -5.39 1.84
C ILE A 42 6.39 -4.12 2.64
N THR A 43 5.80 -3.13 1.99
CA THR A 43 5.19 -1.97 2.67
C THR A 43 3.70 -1.97 2.42
N ILE A 44 2.92 -1.76 3.49
CA ILE A 44 1.45 -1.69 3.42
C ILE A 44 1.02 -0.39 4.08
N ALA A 45 0.18 0.38 3.39
CA ALA A 45 -0.43 1.58 3.94
C ALA A 45 -1.95 1.40 3.98
N LEU A 46 -2.53 1.35 5.17
CA LEU A 46 -3.97 1.11 5.36
C LEU A 46 -4.71 2.41 5.68
N ASN A 47 -5.89 2.59 5.10
CA ASN A 47 -6.80 3.70 5.36
C ASN A 47 -6.19 5.10 5.14
N VAL A 48 -5.27 5.22 4.19
CA VAL A 48 -4.63 6.49 3.87
C VAL A 48 -5.62 7.43 3.15
N PRO A 49 -5.49 8.76 3.34
CA PRO A 49 -6.29 9.73 2.60
C PRO A 49 -6.11 9.54 1.09
N SER A 50 -7.19 9.72 0.34
CA SER A 50 -7.15 9.69 -1.12
C SER A 50 -8.00 10.83 -1.68
N GLY A 51 -7.54 11.43 -2.79
CA GLY A 51 -8.32 12.43 -3.49
C GLY A 51 -9.51 11.82 -4.24
N LYS A 52 -9.39 10.54 -4.64
CA LYS A 52 -10.40 9.81 -5.41
C LYS A 52 -11.37 9.02 -4.51
N PHE A 53 -10.88 8.54 -3.37
CA PHE A 53 -11.64 7.76 -2.38
C PHE A 53 -11.50 8.44 -1.02
N LYS A 54 -12.52 8.43 -0.15
CA LYS A 54 -12.38 9.01 1.20
C LYS A 54 -11.19 8.42 1.97
N LYS A 55 -10.96 7.11 1.81
CA LYS A 55 -9.80 6.35 2.29
C LYS A 55 -9.48 5.26 1.29
N LYS A 56 -8.20 4.90 1.16
CA LYS A 56 -7.73 3.76 0.37
C LYS A 56 -6.64 2.99 1.11
N ASP A 57 -6.35 1.80 0.63
CA ASP A 57 -5.14 1.08 0.99
C ASP A 57 -4.16 1.07 -0.21
N ILE A 58 -2.88 0.90 0.10
CA ILE A 58 -1.74 0.77 -0.82
C ILE A 58 -0.87 -0.40 -0.37
#